data_AF-A0A8U0W9M5-F1
#
_entry.id   AF-A0A8U0W9M5-F1
#
_cell.length_a   1.000
_cell.length_b   1.000
_cell.length_c   1.000
_cell.angle_alpha   90.00
_cell.angle_beta   90.00
_cell.angle_gamma   90.00
#
_symmetry.space_group_name_H-M   'P 1'
#
loop_
_entity.id
_entity.type
_entity.pdbx_description
1 polymer ?
#
loop_
_entity_poly.entity_id
_entity_poly.type
_entity_poly.pdbx_seq_one_letter_code
_entity_poly.pdbx_strand_id
1 'polypeptide(L)'
;MSPLGQFRKLVKHVRAMLCFCGADMFDENYTVLNPVFMVLLVFLAIYAVCFINTIYDGFVTNNDWTIILQCLAIGSLAVQHLDNIYDEYQNRGSRYEYALKKTLQRVAKCSKIAGVIYFTSVAGLIVLPIIYVLITGKRELTLTALIPGIDPKELLGYFIHTGFHSAIIFFGGVGFFCSDTIMFSMLLHVLLHRDIMKAKFHDLNEITEQEDKPVERSRSLLNDIIAWHQKYNLYNFIFKNDDVTRMIYEVCIWYRLKVKEQKMILLMLRKSQNAAKLTVGKIMALNFSTALQLSKGIYTFLMLLINFLE
;
A
#
# COMPACT_ATOMS: atom_id res chain seq x y z
N MET A 1 26.42 -25.14 12.28
CA MET A 1 26.77 -24.73 10.90
C MET A 1 27.77 -23.59 10.98
N SER A 2 28.87 -23.63 10.21
CA SER A 2 29.85 -22.55 10.17
C SER A 2 29.22 -21.23 9.68
N PRO A 3 29.77 -20.06 10.07
CA PRO A 3 29.35 -18.75 9.59
C PRO A 3 29.27 -18.68 8.06
N LEU A 4 30.27 -19.22 7.37
CA LEU A 4 30.28 -19.36 5.91
C LEU A 4 29.10 -20.22 5.39
N GLY A 5 28.76 -21.30 6.09
CA GLY A 5 27.61 -22.15 5.74
C GLY A 5 26.27 -21.44 5.90
N GLN A 6 26.12 -20.58 6.92
CA GLN A 6 24.92 -19.79 7.13
C GLN A 6 24.78 -18.70 6.06
N PHE A 7 25.87 -18.00 5.73
CA PHE A 7 25.91 -17.02 4.64
C PHE A 7 25.55 -17.66 3.29
N ARG A 8 26.14 -18.81 2.96
CA ARG A 8 25.80 -19.55 1.72
C ARG A 8 24.32 -19.96 1.68
N LYS A 9 23.72 -20.31 2.82
CA LYS A 9 22.29 -20.62 2.90
C LYS A 9 21.42 -19.39 2.62
N LEU A 10 21.79 -18.22 3.14
CA LEU A 10 21.10 -16.96 2.85
C LEU A 10 21.23 -16.58 1.36
N VAL A 11 22.46 -16.61 0.82
CA VAL A 11 22.71 -16.36 -0.60
C VAL A 11 21.89 -17.30 -1.49
N LYS A 12 21.75 -18.58 -1.11
CA LYS A 12 20.91 -19.53 -1.86
C LYS A 12 19.43 -19.13 -1.91
N HIS A 13 18.87 -18.53 -0.85
CA HIS A 13 17.49 -18.04 -0.87
C HIS A 13 17.34 -16.79 -1.74
N VAL A 14 18.31 -15.87 -1.66
CA VAL A 14 18.34 -14.68 -2.52
C VAL A 14 18.46 -15.07 -3.99
N ARG A 15 19.36 -16.00 -4.32
CA ARG A 15 19.53 -16.54 -5.68
C ARG A 15 18.27 -17.24 -6.18
N ALA A 16 17.53 -17.96 -5.33
CA ALA A 16 16.25 -18.55 -5.72
C ALA A 16 15.21 -17.50 -6.14
N MET A 17 15.14 -16.37 -5.42
CA MET A 17 14.26 -15.24 -5.79
C MET A 17 14.72 -14.55 -7.08
N LEU A 18 16.03 -14.39 -7.26
CA LEU A 18 16.60 -13.80 -8.47
C LEU A 18 16.38 -14.71 -9.70
N CYS A 19 16.52 -16.03 -9.55
CA CYS A 19 16.22 -17.00 -10.60
C CYS A 19 14.75 -16.95 -11.04
N PHE A 20 13.81 -16.74 -10.11
CA PHE A 20 12.40 -16.57 -10.45
C PHE A 20 12.16 -15.35 -11.35
N CYS A 21 12.95 -14.29 -11.18
CA CYS A 21 12.88 -13.08 -11.98
C CYS A 21 13.80 -13.13 -13.22
N GLY A 22 14.52 -14.24 -13.46
CA GLY A 22 15.53 -14.34 -14.52
C GLY A 22 16.74 -13.41 -14.32
N ALA A 23 16.99 -12.93 -13.09
CA ALA A 23 17.97 -11.89 -12.78
C ALA A 23 19.11 -12.37 -11.86
N ASP A 24 19.38 -13.68 -11.78
CA ASP A 24 20.49 -14.21 -10.96
C ASP A 24 21.85 -13.95 -11.61
N MET A 25 22.31 -12.69 -11.56
CA MET A 25 23.62 -12.26 -12.05
C MET A 25 24.79 -12.84 -11.23
N PHE A 26 24.51 -13.55 -10.13
CA PHE A 26 25.53 -14.26 -9.35
C PHE A 26 25.83 -15.67 -9.90
N ASP A 27 25.08 -16.13 -10.91
CA ASP A 27 25.43 -17.34 -11.65
C ASP A 27 26.57 -17.05 -12.64
N GLU A 28 27.64 -17.85 -12.59
CA GLU A 28 28.76 -17.74 -13.53
C GLU A 28 28.33 -18.03 -14.98
N ASN A 29 27.23 -18.77 -15.18
CA ASN A 29 26.64 -19.03 -16.49
C ASN A 29 25.55 -18.04 -16.89
N TYR A 30 25.36 -16.95 -16.12
CA TYR A 30 24.35 -15.95 -16.45
C TYR A 30 24.67 -15.28 -17.79
N THR A 31 23.69 -15.30 -18.70
CA THR A 31 23.78 -14.58 -19.97
C THR A 31 22.59 -13.62 -20.08
N VAL A 32 22.80 -12.50 -20.76
CA VAL A 32 21.75 -11.49 -21.01
C VAL A 32 20.58 -12.05 -21.82
N LEU A 33 20.82 -13.16 -22.55
CA LEU A 33 19.83 -13.93 -23.30
C LEU A 33 19.17 -15.05 -22.48
N ASN A 34 19.24 -14.99 -21.14
CA ASN A 34 18.53 -15.94 -20.29
C ASN A 34 17.05 -16.00 -20.67
N PRO A 35 16.48 -17.18 -20.99
CA PRO A 35 15.12 -17.29 -21.51
C PRO A 35 14.06 -16.75 -20.53
N VAL A 36 14.27 -16.89 -19.22
CA VAL A 36 13.35 -16.34 -18.21
C VAL A 36 13.39 -14.81 -18.22
N PHE A 37 14.58 -14.23 -18.33
CA PHE A 37 14.76 -12.78 -18.46
C PHE A 37 14.17 -12.23 -19.77
N MET A 38 14.40 -12.94 -20.88
CA MET A 38 13.84 -12.57 -22.19
C MET A 38 12.32 -12.64 -22.20
N VAL A 39 11.73 -13.66 -21.57
CA VAL A 39 10.27 -13.76 -21.38
C VAL A 39 9.75 -12.58 -20.56
N LEU A 40 10.45 -12.19 -19.48
CA LEU A 40 10.09 -11.02 -18.68
C LEU A 40 10.14 -9.72 -19.50
N LEU A 41 11.17 -9.53 -20.33
CA LEU A 41 11.27 -8.39 -21.24
C LEU A 41 10.15 -8.38 -22.29
N VAL A 42 9.78 -9.54 -22.84
CA VAL A 42 8.65 -9.67 -23.77
C VAL A 42 7.34 -9.30 -23.08
N PHE A 43 7.10 -9.77 -21.85
CA PHE A 43 5.92 -9.37 -21.08
C PHE A 43 5.91 -7.86 -20.80
N LEU A 44 7.07 -7.27 -20.49
CA LEU A 44 7.19 -5.82 -20.29
C LEU A 44 6.90 -5.05 -21.59
N ALA A 45 7.35 -5.55 -22.73
CA ALA A 45 7.07 -4.96 -24.05
C ALA A 45 5.59 -5.10 -24.42
N ILE A 46 4.98 -6.27 -24.23
CA ILE A 46 3.54 -6.49 -24.45
C ILE A 46 2.73 -5.56 -23.55
N TYR A 47 3.11 -5.44 -22.28
CA TYR A 47 2.49 -4.51 -21.34
C TYR A 47 2.58 -3.07 -21.85
N ALA A 48 3.76 -2.62 -22.30
CA ALA A 48 3.93 -1.28 -22.87
C ALA A 48 3.08 -1.04 -24.12
N VAL A 49 2.95 -2.04 -25.01
CA VAL A 49 2.10 -1.94 -26.21
C VAL A 49 0.61 -1.86 -25.83
N CYS A 50 0.15 -2.74 -24.93
CA CYS A 50 -1.24 -2.70 -24.46
C CYS A 50 -1.56 -1.37 -23.76
N PHE A 51 -0.59 -0.85 -23.02
CA PHE A 51 -0.66 0.44 -22.35
C PHE A 51 -0.82 1.60 -23.34
N ILE A 52 0.02 1.65 -24.39
CA ILE A 52 -0.07 2.67 -25.45
C ILE A 52 -1.41 2.57 -26.18
N ASN A 53 -1.87 1.37 -26.51
CA ASN A 53 -3.17 1.17 -27.17
C ASN A 53 -4.34 1.65 -26.32
N THR A 54 -4.31 1.41 -25.00
CA THR A 54 -5.35 1.86 -24.07
C THR A 54 -5.39 3.40 -23.99
N ILE A 55 -4.21 4.03 -23.95
CA ILE A 55 -4.10 5.49 -24.00
C ILE A 55 -4.64 6.02 -25.33
N TYR A 56 -4.25 5.43 -26.45
CA TYR A 56 -4.70 5.84 -27.77
C TYR A 56 -6.22 5.79 -27.88
N ASP A 57 -6.85 4.69 -27.46
CA ASP A 57 -8.30 4.54 -27.53
C ASP A 57 -9.05 5.55 -26.65
N GLY A 58 -8.67 5.70 -25.38
CA GLY A 58 -9.35 6.65 -24.49
C GLY A 58 -9.13 8.11 -24.90
N PHE A 59 -7.93 8.47 -25.34
CA PHE A 59 -7.58 9.84 -25.68
C PHE A 59 -8.05 10.27 -27.08
N VAL A 60 -7.81 9.45 -28.10
CA VAL A 60 -8.09 9.79 -29.50
C VAL A 60 -9.53 9.43 -29.86
N THR A 61 -10.00 8.23 -29.48
CA THR A 61 -11.35 7.78 -29.83
C THR A 61 -12.40 8.40 -28.92
N ASN A 62 -12.18 8.39 -27.61
CA ASN A 62 -13.18 8.81 -26.62
C ASN A 62 -12.99 10.25 -26.09
N ASN A 63 -11.93 10.95 -26.52
CA ASN A 63 -11.55 12.30 -26.09
C ASN A 63 -11.49 12.46 -24.55
N ASP A 64 -11.16 11.37 -23.84
CA ASP A 64 -10.99 11.33 -22.40
C ASP A 64 -9.50 11.35 -22.03
N TRP A 65 -9.02 12.56 -21.71
CA TRP A 65 -7.64 12.80 -21.33
C TRP A 65 -7.27 12.17 -19.98
N THR A 66 -8.26 11.81 -19.15
CA THR A 66 -8.02 11.24 -17.82
C THR A 66 -7.51 9.80 -17.89
N ILE A 67 -7.70 9.10 -19.00
CA ILE A 67 -7.22 7.72 -19.19
C ILE A 67 -5.70 7.61 -19.07
N ILE A 68 -4.96 8.65 -19.46
CA ILE A 68 -3.49 8.68 -19.36
C ILE A 68 -3.07 8.60 -17.90
N LEU A 69 -3.72 9.38 -17.04
CA LEU A 69 -3.50 9.38 -15.59
C LEU A 69 -3.94 8.05 -14.96
N GLN A 70 -5.02 7.46 -15.46
CA GLN A 70 -5.52 6.17 -14.96
C GLN A 70 -4.58 5.01 -15.28
N CYS A 71 -4.05 4.96 -16.50
CA CYS A 71 -3.07 3.96 -16.90
C CYS A 71 -1.76 4.11 -16.12
N LEU A 72 -1.26 5.34 -15.95
CA LEU A 72 -0.01 5.61 -15.22
C LEU A 72 -0.12 5.39 -13.71
N ALA A 73 -1.33 5.44 -13.14
CA ALA A 73 -1.55 5.28 -11.71
C ALA A 73 -2.81 4.45 -11.43
N ILE A 74 -2.64 3.15 -11.18
CA ILE A 74 -3.70 2.27 -10.61
C ILE A 74 -4.31 2.89 -9.33
N GLY A 75 -3.52 3.72 -8.63
CA GLY A 75 -3.96 4.52 -7.49
C GLY A 75 -5.14 5.47 -7.79
N SER A 76 -5.26 5.97 -9.01
CA SER A 76 -6.23 7.01 -9.39
C SER A 76 -7.69 6.55 -9.30
N LEU A 77 -8.03 5.34 -9.75
CA LEU A 77 -9.40 4.79 -9.67
C LEU A 77 -9.87 4.66 -8.23
N ALA A 78 -9.00 4.22 -7.34
CA ALA A 78 -9.31 4.13 -5.93
C ALA A 78 -9.37 5.51 -5.25
N VAL A 79 -8.58 6.49 -5.71
CA VAL A 79 -8.73 7.89 -5.26
C VAL A 79 -10.07 8.47 -5.73
N GLN A 80 -10.47 8.27 -6.98
CA GLN A 80 -11.79 8.68 -7.49
C GLN A 80 -12.93 8.02 -6.70
N HIS A 81 -12.78 6.74 -6.36
CA HIS A 81 -13.75 6.05 -5.51
C HIS A 81 -13.89 6.68 -4.13
N LEU A 82 -12.77 7.06 -3.51
CA LEU A 82 -12.78 7.76 -2.23
C LEU A 82 -13.40 9.14 -2.37
N ASP A 83 -13.05 9.89 -3.42
CA ASP A 83 -13.59 11.22 -3.69
C ASP A 83 -15.12 11.22 -3.73
N ASN A 84 -15.72 10.26 -4.46
CA ASN A 84 -17.16 10.06 -4.48
C ASN A 84 -17.76 9.77 -3.09
N ILE A 85 -17.06 9.03 -2.23
CA ILE A 85 -17.48 8.80 -0.83
C ILE A 85 -17.41 10.10 -0.03
N TYR A 86 -16.36 10.90 -0.19
CA TYR A 86 -16.28 12.19 0.50
C TYR A 86 -17.40 13.12 0.05
N ASP A 87 -17.67 13.19 -1.25
CA ASP A 87 -18.72 14.05 -1.80
C ASP A 87 -20.13 13.62 -1.34
N GLU A 88 -20.42 12.32 -1.38
CA GLU A 88 -21.73 11.80 -0.98
C GLU A 88 -22.00 11.98 0.53
N TYR A 89 -20.98 11.79 1.37
CA TYR A 89 -21.17 11.71 2.83
C TYR A 89 -20.84 13.00 3.58
N GLN A 90 -20.16 13.98 2.97
CA GLN A 90 -19.82 15.25 3.65
C GLN A 90 -21.07 16.02 4.11
N ASN A 91 -22.16 15.98 3.32
CA ASN A 91 -23.38 16.75 3.57
C ASN A 91 -24.51 15.92 4.20
N ARG A 92 -24.30 14.63 4.52
CA ARG A 92 -25.33 13.73 5.07
C ARG A 92 -25.58 13.91 6.57
N GLY A 93 -24.72 14.65 7.28
CA GLY A 93 -24.89 14.98 8.69
C GLY A 93 -23.59 14.93 9.51
N SER A 94 -23.64 15.47 10.72
CA SER A 94 -22.47 15.68 11.58
C SER A 94 -21.72 14.39 11.93
N ARG A 95 -22.42 13.25 12.07
CA ARG A 95 -21.80 11.93 12.31
C ARG A 95 -20.91 11.49 11.15
N TYR A 96 -21.37 11.70 9.92
CA TYR A 96 -20.64 11.33 8.71
C TYR A 96 -19.46 12.28 8.48
N GLU A 97 -19.69 13.59 8.61
CA GLU A 97 -18.64 14.61 8.51
C GLU A 97 -17.52 14.36 9.53
N TYR A 98 -17.88 14.01 10.77
CA TYR A 98 -16.90 13.64 11.80
C TYR A 98 -16.07 12.40 11.41
N ALA A 99 -16.70 11.36 10.87
CA ALA A 99 -16.01 10.15 10.41
C ALA A 99 -15.01 10.45 9.27
N LEU A 100 -15.39 11.30 8.32
CA LEU A 100 -14.55 11.77 7.23
C LEU A 100 -13.35 12.57 7.76
N LYS A 101 -13.59 13.61 8.57
CA LYS A 101 -12.54 14.45 9.16
C LYS A 101 -11.55 13.64 9.99
N LYS A 102 -12.05 12.72 10.82
CA LYS A 102 -11.23 11.83 11.65
C LYS A 102 -10.31 10.94 10.80
N THR A 103 -10.80 10.41 9.68
CA THR A 103 -9.98 9.59 8.78
C THR A 103 -8.95 10.46 8.06
N LEU A 104 -9.36 11.62 7.53
CA LEU A 104 -8.46 12.54 6.84
C LEU A 104 -7.30 12.99 7.74
N GLN A 105 -7.57 13.29 9.02
CA GLN A 105 -6.54 13.61 10.01
C GLN A 105 -5.55 12.46 10.23
N ARG A 106 -6.03 11.22 10.28
CA ARG A 106 -5.17 10.02 10.42
C ARG A 106 -4.28 9.82 9.20
N VAL A 107 -4.85 9.95 8.00
CA VAL A 107 -4.13 9.87 6.73
C VAL A 107 -3.07 10.97 6.67
N ALA A 108 -3.44 12.23 6.88
CA ALA A 108 -2.52 13.36 6.84
C ALA A 108 -1.38 13.22 7.86
N LYS A 109 -1.66 12.77 9.09
CA LYS A 109 -0.63 12.52 10.10
C LYS A 109 0.33 11.40 9.65
N CYS A 110 -0.21 10.29 9.13
CA CYS A 110 0.59 9.18 8.60
C CYS A 110 1.47 9.63 7.44
N SER A 111 0.92 10.36 6.46
CA SER A 111 1.64 10.91 5.31
C SER A 111 2.75 11.88 5.73
N LYS A 112 2.52 12.74 6.72
CA LYS A 112 3.56 13.65 7.25
C LYS A 112 4.72 12.87 7.87
N ILE A 113 4.42 11.85 8.69
CA ILE A 113 5.45 11.01 9.32
C ILE A 113 6.25 10.27 8.24
N ALA A 114 5.57 9.64 7.28
CA ALA A 114 6.22 8.96 6.16
C ALA A 114 7.08 9.92 5.35
N GLY A 115 6.59 11.13 5.07
CA GLY A 115 7.32 12.17 4.35
C GLY A 115 8.63 12.53 5.06
N VAL A 116 8.61 12.76 6.36
CA VAL A 116 9.84 13.04 7.14
C VAL A 116 10.85 11.89 6.99
N ILE A 117 10.41 10.63 7.10
CA ILE A 117 11.29 9.46 6.98
C ILE A 117 11.91 9.38 5.56
N TYR A 118 11.08 9.53 4.52
CA TYR A 118 11.53 9.44 3.14
C TYR A 118 12.48 10.58 2.76
N PHE A 119 12.11 11.83 3.08
CA PHE A 119 12.93 12.99 2.70
C PHE A 119 14.23 13.09 3.50
N THR A 120 14.25 12.68 4.77
CA THR A 120 15.51 12.56 5.54
C THR A 120 16.42 11.48 4.96
N SER A 121 15.86 10.33 4.55
CA SER A 121 16.64 9.26 3.90
C SER A 121 17.22 9.71 2.56
N VAL A 122 16.42 10.37 1.71
CA VAL A 122 16.85 10.93 0.42
C VAL A 122 17.95 11.98 0.61
N ALA A 123 17.75 12.92 1.54
CA ALA A 123 18.76 13.93 1.86
C ALA A 123 20.06 13.27 2.35
N GLY A 124 19.96 12.26 3.21
CA GLY A 124 21.10 11.47 3.66
C GLY A 124 21.86 10.85 2.48
N LEU A 125 21.18 10.16 1.57
CA LEU A 125 21.82 9.51 0.41
C LEU A 125 22.50 10.50 -0.55
N ILE A 126 21.96 11.71 -0.70
CA ILE A 126 22.56 12.77 -1.53
C ILE A 126 23.77 13.41 -0.83
N VAL A 127 23.71 13.61 0.49
CA VAL A 127 24.75 14.29 1.27
C VAL A 127 25.93 13.36 1.62
N LEU A 128 25.66 12.07 1.86
CA LEU A 128 26.68 11.06 2.20
C LEU A 128 27.90 11.03 1.26
N PRO A 129 27.79 11.02 -0.08
CA PRO A 129 28.95 11.05 -0.96
C PRO A 129 29.78 12.33 -0.79
N ILE A 130 29.13 13.47 -0.54
CA ILE A 130 29.82 14.76 -0.32
C ILE A 130 30.64 14.70 0.96
N ILE A 131 30.04 14.19 2.05
CA ILE A 131 30.74 13.99 3.33
C ILE A 131 31.92 13.02 3.14
N TYR A 132 31.71 11.91 2.42
CA TYR A 132 32.75 10.92 2.17
C TYR A 132 33.96 11.52 1.43
N VAL A 133 33.71 12.34 0.41
CA VAL A 133 34.76 13.06 -0.33
C VAL A 133 35.51 14.04 0.59
N LEU A 134 34.79 14.79 1.44
CA LEU A 134 35.41 15.75 2.36
C LEU A 134 36.32 15.09 3.40
N ILE A 135 35.97 13.89 3.87
CA ILE A 135 36.75 13.16 4.89
C ILE A 135 37.91 12.39 4.26
N THR A 136 37.67 11.67 3.17
CA THR A 136 38.66 10.73 2.61
C THR A 136 39.52 11.33 1.49
N GLY A 137 39.09 12.46 0.91
CA GLY A 137 39.65 13.02 -0.31
C GLY A 137 39.41 12.17 -1.56
N LYS A 138 38.69 11.05 -1.46
CA LYS A 138 38.43 10.13 -2.57
C LYS A 138 37.07 10.39 -3.20
N ARG A 139 37.04 10.39 -4.53
CA ARG A 139 35.83 10.58 -5.34
C ARG A 139 35.21 9.23 -5.68
N GLU A 140 34.20 8.86 -4.91
CA GLU A 140 33.40 7.67 -5.16
C GLU A 140 31.98 8.07 -5.54
N LEU A 141 31.40 7.33 -6.48
CA LEU A 141 30.03 7.53 -6.93
C LEU A 141 29.05 6.79 -6.02
N THR A 142 27.89 7.39 -5.77
CA THR A 142 26.84 6.78 -4.93
C THR A 142 26.16 5.60 -5.60
N LEU A 143 25.94 5.70 -6.91
CA LEU A 143 25.36 4.64 -7.72
C LEU A 143 26.39 4.09 -8.70
N THR A 144 26.17 2.85 -9.14
CA THR A 144 27.04 2.19 -10.14
C THR A 144 26.76 2.61 -11.58
N ALA A 145 25.70 3.40 -11.81
CA ALA A 145 25.29 3.82 -13.14
C ALA A 145 26.24 4.86 -13.73
N LEU A 146 26.81 4.59 -14.91
CA LEU A 146 27.70 5.52 -15.60
C LEU A 146 27.01 6.12 -16.83
N ILE A 147 27.04 7.44 -16.95
CA ILE A 147 26.72 8.18 -18.17
C ILE A 147 27.76 7.83 -19.26
N PRO A 148 27.33 7.30 -20.43
CA PRO A 148 28.24 6.99 -21.53
C PRO A 148 29.00 8.24 -22.02
N GLY A 149 30.30 8.08 -22.27
CA GLY A 149 31.15 9.15 -22.81
C GLY A 149 31.67 10.18 -21.80
N ILE A 150 31.39 10.01 -20.50
CA ILE A 150 31.87 10.90 -19.43
C ILE A 150 32.72 10.10 -18.43
N ASP A 151 34.01 10.41 -18.30
CA ASP A 151 34.90 9.72 -17.35
C ASP A 151 34.63 10.19 -15.90
N PRO A 152 34.21 9.31 -14.97
CA PRO A 152 33.99 9.68 -13.58
C PRO A 152 35.26 10.01 -12.79
N LYS A 153 36.46 9.71 -13.31
CA LYS A 153 37.73 10.06 -12.66
C LYS A 153 38.08 11.54 -12.82
N GLU A 154 37.63 12.15 -13.93
CA GLU A 154 37.79 13.59 -14.14
C GLU A 154 36.92 14.40 -13.17
N LEU A 155 37.38 15.59 -12.77
CA LEU A 155 36.66 16.43 -11.81
C LEU A 155 35.26 16.82 -12.32
N LEU A 156 35.19 17.31 -13.56
CA LEU A 156 33.93 17.70 -14.18
C LEU A 156 33.02 16.49 -14.37
N GLY A 157 33.58 15.38 -14.86
CA GLY A 157 32.84 14.14 -15.04
C GLY A 157 32.24 13.63 -13.73
N TYR A 158 33.02 13.60 -12.65
CA TYR A 158 32.55 13.23 -11.31
C TYR A 158 31.32 14.04 -10.85
N PHE A 159 31.37 15.38 -10.98
CA PHE A 159 30.24 16.23 -10.58
C PHE A 159 29.00 16.03 -11.46
N ILE A 160 29.19 15.77 -12.76
CA ILE A 160 28.08 15.46 -13.66
C ILE A 160 27.39 14.15 -13.25
N HIS A 161 28.17 13.08 -13.02
CA HIS A 161 27.61 11.79 -12.54
C HIS A 161 26.95 11.95 -11.17
N THR A 162 27.56 12.70 -10.25
CA THR A 162 27.00 12.96 -8.91
C THR A 162 25.67 13.72 -8.98
N GLY A 163 25.57 14.73 -9.84
CA GLY A 163 24.32 15.46 -10.08
C GLY A 163 23.24 14.56 -10.68
N PHE A 164 23.60 13.73 -11.65
CA PHE A 164 22.69 12.74 -12.24
C PHE A 164 22.20 11.71 -11.22
N HIS A 165 23.08 11.14 -10.40
CA HIS A 165 22.70 10.22 -9.33
C HIS A 165 21.80 10.88 -8.29
N SER A 166 22.10 12.12 -7.93
CA SER A 166 21.27 12.90 -7.00
C SER A 166 19.86 13.11 -7.54
N ALA A 167 19.72 13.38 -8.84
CA ALA A 167 18.42 13.48 -9.50
C ALA A 167 17.66 12.15 -9.47
N ILE A 168 18.32 11.03 -9.78
CA ILE A 168 17.72 9.68 -9.69
C ILE A 168 17.25 9.38 -8.27
N ILE A 169 18.10 9.61 -7.27
CA ILE A 169 17.78 9.37 -5.86
C ILE A 169 16.59 10.23 -5.43
N PHE A 170 16.56 11.50 -5.83
CA PHE A 170 15.46 12.41 -5.52
C PHE A 170 14.14 11.94 -6.13
N PHE A 171 14.08 11.74 -7.45
CA PHE A 171 12.86 11.33 -8.14
C PHE A 171 12.41 9.93 -7.72
N GLY A 172 13.33 8.99 -7.53
CA GLY A 172 13.06 7.66 -7.01
C GLY A 172 12.47 7.72 -5.60
N GLY A 173 13.07 8.51 -4.70
CA GLY A 173 12.57 8.71 -3.34
C GLY A 173 11.18 9.34 -3.29
N VAL A 174 10.92 10.37 -4.11
CA VAL A 174 9.59 10.98 -4.22
C VAL A 174 8.57 9.99 -4.77
N GLY A 175 8.94 9.19 -5.78
CA GLY A 175 8.09 8.14 -6.35
C GLY A 175 7.69 7.09 -5.32
N PHE A 176 8.65 6.56 -4.55
CA PHE A 176 8.39 5.62 -3.47
C PHE A 176 7.49 6.23 -2.38
N PHE A 177 7.77 7.47 -1.97
CA PHE A 177 6.92 8.18 -1.01
C PHE A 177 5.47 8.31 -1.49
N CYS A 178 5.25 8.71 -2.75
CA CYS A 178 3.91 8.86 -3.32
C CYS A 178 3.18 7.52 -3.40
N SER A 179 3.86 6.47 -3.87
CA SER A 179 3.31 5.11 -3.97
C SER A 179 2.84 4.59 -2.62
N ASP A 180 3.72 4.62 -1.61
CA ASP A 180 3.40 4.14 -0.27
C ASP A 180 2.31 4.99 0.38
N THR A 181 2.32 6.31 0.18
CA THR A 181 1.29 7.21 0.71
C THR A 181 -0.09 6.87 0.14
N ILE A 182 -0.20 6.60 -1.16
CA ILE A 182 -1.44 6.18 -1.79
C ILE A 182 -1.90 4.82 -1.24
N MET A 183 -0.99 3.84 -1.13
CA MET A 183 -1.30 2.52 -0.56
C MET A 183 -1.80 2.62 0.89
N PHE A 184 -1.09 3.34 1.76
CA PHE A 184 -1.49 3.53 3.16
C PHE A 184 -2.77 4.35 3.28
N SER A 185 -3.00 5.32 2.40
CA SER A 185 -4.26 6.04 2.32
C SER A 185 -5.41 5.07 2.08
N MET A 186 -5.34 4.21 1.06
CA MET A 186 -6.39 3.21 0.80
C MET A 186 -6.62 2.27 2.00
N LEU A 187 -5.54 1.81 2.62
CA LEU A 187 -5.59 0.94 3.80
C LEU A 187 -6.29 1.61 4.98
N LEU A 188 -5.99 2.89 5.24
CA LEU A 188 -6.63 3.66 6.31
C LEU A 188 -8.10 3.97 6.02
N HIS A 189 -8.49 4.13 4.76
CA HIS A 189 -9.90 4.35 4.38
C HIS A 189 -10.79 3.10 4.55
N VAL A 190 -10.23 1.91 4.81
CA VAL A 190 -11.01 0.79 5.36
C VAL A 190 -11.64 1.18 6.70
N LEU A 191 -10.93 1.95 7.54
CA LEU A 191 -11.47 2.46 8.80
C LEU A 191 -12.59 3.48 8.59
N LEU A 192 -12.55 4.25 7.50
CA LEU A 192 -13.64 5.14 7.11
C LEU A 192 -14.90 4.34 6.77
N HIS A 193 -14.76 3.28 5.97
CA HIS A 193 -15.90 2.43 5.64
C HIS A 193 -16.56 1.84 6.89
N ARG A 194 -15.78 1.44 7.90
CA ARG A 194 -16.31 1.03 9.21
C ARG A 194 -17.05 2.18 9.90
N ASP A 195 -16.43 3.35 10.00
CA ASP A 195 -17.01 4.50 10.72
C ASP A 195 -18.30 5.02 10.04
N ILE A 196 -18.38 4.98 8.69
CA ILE A 196 -19.61 5.25 7.92
C ILE A 196 -20.68 4.19 8.21
N MET A 197 -20.32 2.91 8.25
CA MET A 197 -21.26 1.82 8.60
C MET A 197 -21.85 2.04 10.00
N LYS A 198 -21.02 2.47 10.95
CA LYS A 198 -21.47 2.84 12.30
C LYS A 198 -22.49 3.97 12.26
N ALA A 199 -22.25 5.02 11.49
CA ALA A 199 -23.19 6.13 11.32
C ALA A 199 -24.53 5.66 10.71
N LYS A 200 -24.50 4.78 9.70
CA LYS A 200 -25.71 4.17 9.12
C LYS A 200 -26.52 3.36 10.14
N PHE A 201 -25.87 2.61 11.03
CA PHE A 201 -26.56 1.92 12.12
C PHE A 201 -27.26 2.90 13.07
N HIS A 202 -26.63 4.03 13.38
CA HIS A 202 -27.28 5.05 14.19
C HIS A 202 -28.51 5.65 13.50
N ASP A 203 -28.46 5.88 12.19
CA ASP A 203 -29.63 6.33 11.42
C ASP A 203 -30.75 5.27 11.44
N LEU A 204 -30.41 3.98 11.33
CA LEU A 204 -31.38 2.89 11.44
C LEU A 204 -32.04 2.86 12.82
N ASN A 205 -31.26 3.01 13.89
CA ASN A 205 -31.76 3.03 15.26
C ASN A 205 -32.75 4.17 15.49
N GLU A 206 -32.43 5.40 15.05
CA GLU A 206 -33.31 6.56 15.19
C GLU A 206 -34.67 6.37 14.51
N ILE A 207 -34.72 5.64 13.40
CA ILE A 207 -35.99 5.32 12.73
C ILE A 207 -36.72 4.19 13.45
N THR A 208 -35.99 3.21 13.97
CA THR A 208 -36.56 2.06 14.70
C THR A 208 -37.11 2.47 16.07
N GLU A 209 -36.71 3.62 16.60
CA GLU A 209 -37.27 4.21 17.81
C GLU A 209 -38.60 4.95 17.60
N GLN A 210 -38.95 5.31 16.36
CA GLN A 210 -40.15 6.08 16.06
C GLN A 210 -41.31 5.14 15.69
N GLU A 211 -42.38 5.14 16.50
CA GLU A 211 -43.52 4.20 16.35
C GLU A 211 -44.31 4.38 15.04
N ASP A 212 -44.33 5.59 14.46
CA ASP A 212 -45.23 5.97 13.35
C ASP A 212 -44.60 5.97 11.93
N LYS A 213 -43.32 5.59 11.76
CA LYS A 213 -42.66 5.64 10.45
C LYS A 213 -42.87 4.37 9.60
N PRO A 214 -43.01 4.50 8.26
CA PRO A 214 -43.29 3.38 7.39
C PRO A 214 -42.15 2.36 7.42
N VAL A 215 -42.52 1.10 7.70
CA VAL A 215 -41.69 -0.12 7.71
C VAL A 215 -40.71 -0.20 6.54
N GLU A 216 -41.12 0.29 5.37
CA GLU A 216 -40.33 0.27 4.14
C GLU A 216 -39.03 1.07 4.24
N ARG A 217 -39.03 2.16 5.03
CA ARG A 217 -37.85 3.01 5.25
C ARG A 217 -36.79 2.29 6.10
N SER A 218 -37.18 1.58 7.16
CA SER A 218 -36.26 0.78 7.99
C SER A 218 -35.57 -0.31 7.16
N ARG A 219 -36.35 -1.02 6.33
CA ARG A 219 -35.83 -2.05 5.44
C ARG A 219 -34.85 -1.51 4.40
N SER A 220 -35.10 -0.32 3.85
CA SER A 220 -34.19 0.33 2.90
C SER A 220 -32.83 0.65 3.52
N LEU A 221 -32.81 1.18 4.76
CA LEU A 221 -31.57 1.46 5.49
C LEU A 221 -30.81 0.19 5.85
N LEU A 222 -31.53 -0.87 6.26
CA LEU A 222 -30.89 -2.15 6.54
C LEU A 222 -30.25 -2.74 5.28
N ASN A 223 -30.92 -2.67 4.13
CA ASN A 223 -30.36 -3.14 2.87
C ASN A 223 -29.10 -2.35 2.49
N ASP A 224 -29.10 -1.03 2.67
CA ASP A 224 -27.94 -0.17 2.45
C ASP A 224 -26.77 -0.53 3.40
N ILE A 225 -27.04 -0.78 4.69
CA ILE A 225 -26.04 -1.26 5.65
C ILE A 225 -25.46 -2.61 5.22
N ILE A 226 -26.29 -3.54 4.76
CA ILE A 226 -25.83 -4.87 4.31
C ILE A 226 -24.99 -4.76 3.04
N ALA A 227 -25.39 -3.93 2.08
CA ALA A 227 -24.59 -3.66 0.88
C ALA A 227 -23.24 -3.04 1.26
N TRP A 228 -23.24 -2.11 2.20
CA TRP A 228 -22.01 -1.49 2.72
C TRP A 228 -21.12 -2.49 3.45
N HIS A 229 -21.69 -3.43 4.22
CA HIS A 229 -20.95 -4.51 4.87
C HIS A 229 -20.30 -5.47 3.85
N GLN A 230 -21.02 -5.83 2.79
CA GLN A 230 -20.49 -6.66 1.71
C GLN A 230 -19.30 -5.96 1.03
N LYS A 231 -19.45 -4.66 0.71
CA LYS A 231 -18.38 -3.82 0.18
C LYS A 231 -17.20 -3.73 1.15
N TYR A 232 -17.45 -3.52 2.43
CA TYR A 232 -16.42 -3.50 3.46
C TYR A 232 -15.63 -4.81 3.53
N ASN A 233 -16.28 -5.97 3.42
CA ASN A 233 -15.58 -7.26 3.43
C ASN A 233 -14.70 -7.48 2.20
N LEU A 234 -14.99 -6.81 1.07
CA LEU A 234 -14.12 -6.84 -0.10
C LEU A 234 -12.82 -6.06 0.13
N TYR A 235 -12.86 -4.99 0.93
CA TYR A 235 -11.68 -4.15 1.19
C TYR A 235 -10.94 -4.53 2.49
N ASN A 236 -11.63 -5.12 3.46
CA ASN A 236 -11.07 -5.42 4.77
C ASN A 236 -10.33 -6.76 4.82
N PHE A 237 -9.22 -6.85 4.09
CA PHE A 237 -8.27 -7.96 4.24
C PHE A 237 -7.36 -7.78 5.48
N ILE A 238 -7.22 -6.55 5.98
CA ILE A 238 -6.06 -6.17 6.81
C ILE A 238 -6.40 -6.10 8.30
N PHE A 239 -7.62 -5.71 8.66
CA PHE A 239 -8.01 -5.52 10.05
C PHE A 239 -8.85 -6.68 10.58
N LYS A 240 -8.52 -7.11 11.81
CA LYS A 240 -9.33 -8.05 12.57
C LYS A 240 -10.75 -7.50 12.68
N ASN A 241 -11.73 -8.31 12.28
CA ASN A 241 -13.13 -7.88 12.16
C ASN A 241 -13.88 -7.83 13.51
N ASP A 242 -13.15 -7.96 14.62
CA ASP A 242 -13.68 -7.90 15.99
C ASP A 242 -14.43 -6.57 16.20
N ASP A 243 -13.94 -5.47 15.61
CA ASP A 243 -14.59 -4.16 15.66
C ASP A 243 -15.95 -4.12 14.95
N VAL A 244 -16.08 -4.72 13.76
CA VAL A 244 -17.36 -4.78 13.04
C VAL A 244 -18.32 -5.73 13.72
N THR A 245 -17.84 -6.89 14.18
CA THR A 245 -18.63 -7.85 14.95
C THR A 245 -19.25 -7.17 16.18
N ARG A 246 -18.42 -6.44 16.93
CA ARG A 246 -18.84 -5.66 18.09
C ARG A 246 -19.81 -4.54 17.70
N MET A 247 -19.53 -3.80 16.64
CA MET A 247 -20.43 -2.76 16.14
C MET A 247 -21.81 -3.30 15.75
N ILE A 248 -21.88 -4.43 15.05
CA ILE A 248 -23.15 -5.06 14.68
C ILE A 248 -23.93 -5.47 15.93
N TYR A 249 -23.25 -5.98 16.96
CA TYR A 249 -23.91 -6.45 18.18
C TYR A 249 -24.31 -5.32 19.14
N GLU A 250 -23.43 -4.35 19.35
CA GLU A 250 -23.58 -3.29 20.36
C GLU A 250 -24.26 -2.02 19.82
N VAL A 251 -23.99 -1.65 18.57
CA VAL A 251 -24.51 -0.39 18.00
C VAL A 251 -25.88 -0.60 17.37
N CYS A 252 -26.13 -1.73 16.70
CA CYS A 252 -27.44 -2.02 16.13
C CYS A 252 -28.44 -2.41 17.22
N ILE A 253 -29.61 -1.74 17.27
CA ILE A 253 -30.72 -2.13 18.16
C ILE A 253 -31.51 -3.26 17.51
N TRP A 254 -30.84 -4.40 17.30
CA TRP A 254 -31.36 -5.51 16.50
C TRP A 254 -32.66 -6.10 17.04
N TYR A 255 -32.86 -6.09 18.36
CA TYR A 255 -34.05 -6.65 19.01
C TYR A 255 -35.33 -5.86 18.75
N ARG A 256 -35.24 -4.61 18.24
CA ARG A 256 -36.40 -3.82 17.81
C ARG A 256 -36.76 -4.00 16.33
N LEU A 257 -35.90 -4.66 15.55
CA LEU A 257 -36.16 -4.96 14.14
C LEU A 257 -37.16 -6.10 13.99
N LYS A 258 -37.79 -6.24 12.82
CA LYS A 258 -38.67 -7.39 12.54
C LYS A 258 -37.88 -8.69 12.48
N VAL A 259 -38.55 -9.82 12.71
CA VAL A 259 -37.93 -11.16 12.69
C VAL A 259 -37.13 -11.43 11.39
N LYS A 260 -37.63 -10.98 10.24
CA LYS A 260 -36.91 -11.15 8.95
C LYS A 260 -35.60 -10.34 8.93
N GLU A 261 -35.61 -9.12 9.45
CA GLU A 261 -34.48 -8.19 9.51
C GLU A 261 -33.45 -8.64 10.57
N GLN A 262 -33.92 -9.11 11.72
CA GLN A 262 -33.08 -9.76 12.74
C GLN A 262 -32.27 -10.92 12.17
N LYS A 263 -32.90 -11.77 11.33
CA LYS A 263 -32.20 -12.87 10.64
C LYS A 263 -31.11 -12.37 9.69
N MET A 264 -31.33 -11.22 9.03
CA MET A 264 -30.32 -10.60 8.17
C MET A 264 -29.13 -10.06 8.99
N ILE A 265 -29.39 -9.39 10.12
CA ILE A 265 -28.34 -8.96 11.06
C ILE A 265 -27.54 -10.16 11.60
N LEU A 266 -28.22 -11.25 11.96
CA LEU A 266 -27.56 -12.47 12.43
C LEU A 266 -26.62 -13.06 11.35
N LEU A 267 -27.05 -13.06 10.10
CA LEU A 267 -26.21 -13.51 8.98
C LEU A 267 -24.97 -12.62 8.82
N MET A 268 -25.16 -11.30 8.92
CA MET A 268 -24.09 -10.31 8.83
C MET A 268 -23.08 -10.47 9.98
N LEU A 269 -23.56 -10.73 11.20
CA LEU A 269 -22.73 -11.02 12.37
C LEU A 269 -21.90 -12.29 12.16
N ARG A 270 -22.53 -13.38 11.72
CA ARG A 270 -21.86 -14.67 11.45
C ARG A 270 -20.78 -14.55 10.37
N LYS A 271 -21.03 -13.77 9.32
CA LYS A 271 -20.04 -13.48 8.27
C LYS A 271 -18.86 -12.67 8.82
N SER A 272 -19.13 -11.71 9.71
CA SER A 272 -18.10 -10.84 10.28
C SER A 272 -17.09 -11.58 11.16
N GLN A 273 -17.56 -12.59 11.90
CA GLN A 273 -16.72 -13.42 12.78
C GLN A 273 -15.64 -14.23 12.03
N ASN A 274 -15.83 -14.48 10.73
CA ASN A 274 -14.93 -15.30 9.90
C ASN A 274 -14.31 -14.48 8.75
N ALA A 275 -13.73 -13.33 9.05
CA ALA A 275 -13.09 -12.49 8.03
C ALA A 275 -11.77 -13.09 7.52
N ALA A 276 -11.54 -12.93 6.22
CA ALA A 276 -10.26 -13.26 5.60
C ALA A 276 -9.15 -12.40 6.21
N LYS A 277 -8.03 -13.04 6.60
CA LYS A 277 -6.85 -12.35 7.10
C LYS A 277 -5.84 -12.17 5.97
N LEU A 278 -5.28 -10.98 5.82
CA LEU A 278 -4.19 -10.74 4.88
C LEU A 278 -2.98 -11.54 5.32
N THR A 279 -2.38 -12.25 4.37
CA THR A 279 -1.23 -13.11 4.61
C THR A 279 -0.11 -12.78 3.63
N VAL A 280 1.14 -12.93 4.09
CA VAL A 280 2.31 -12.93 3.21
C VAL A 280 2.35 -14.29 2.54
N GLY A 281 1.82 -14.38 1.31
CA GLY A 281 1.83 -15.61 0.51
C GLY A 281 1.19 -16.82 1.20
N LYS A 282 0.19 -16.64 2.07
CA LYS A 282 -0.43 -17.67 2.94
C LYS A 282 0.49 -18.29 4.01
N ILE A 283 1.70 -17.78 4.19
CA ILE A 283 2.68 -18.32 5.16
C ILE A 283 2.47 -17.71 6.54
N MET A 284 2.30 -16.38 6.60
CA MET A 284 2.11 -15.67 7.88
C MET A 284 1.09 -14.56 7.73
N ALA A 285 0.41 -14.20 8.82
CA ALA A 285 -0.50 -13.05 8.83
C ALA A 285 0.28 -11.73 8.75
N LEU A 286 -0.19 -10.79 7.93
CA LEU A 286 0.38 -9.44 7.88
C LEU A 286 -0.26 -8.61 9.02
N ASN A 287 0.41 -8.55 10.18
CA ASN A 287 -0.06 -7.83 11.36
C ASN A 287 1.11 -7.29 12.21
N PHE A 288 0.81 -6.52 13.26
CA PHE A 288 1.83 -5.94 14.15
C PHE A 288 2.71 -6.99 14.85
N SER A 289 2.16 -8.15 15.20
CA SER A 289 2.97 -9.22 15.81
C SER A 289 4.04 -9.75 14.85
N THR A 290 3.70 -9.89 13.57
CA THR A 290 4.65 -10.26 12.51
C THR A 290 5.72 -9.19 12.32
N ALA A 291 5.34 -7.91 12.28
CA ALA A 291 6.29 -6.80 12.15
C ALA A 291 7.27 -6.75 13.34
N LEU A 292 6.79 -6.98 14.56
CA LEU A 292 7.62 -7.05 15.76
C LEU A 292 8.57 -8.26 15.71
N GLN A 293 8.10 -9.41 15.25
CA GLN A 293 8.93 -10.60 15.07
C GLN A 293 10.04 -10.35 14.04
N LEU A 294 9.73 -9.73 12.90
CA LEU A 294 10.70 -9.33 11.88
C LEU A 294 11.73 -8.35 12.43
N SER A 295 11.30 -7.30 13.14
CA SER A 295 12.21 -6.31 13.73
C SER A 295 13.16 -6.94 14.74
N LYS A 296 12.65 -7.84 15.60
CA LYS A 296 13.48 -8.61 16.52
C LYS A 296 14.45 -9.52 15.77
N GLY A 297 14.00 -10.17 14.70
CA GLY A 297 14.85 -11.02 13.86
C GLY A 297 16.01 -10.24 13.25
N ILE A 298 15.74 -9.06 12.67
CA ILE A 298 16.77 -8.17 12.11
C ILE A 298 17.75 -7.73 13.20
N TYR A 299 17.25 -7.26 14.35
CA TYR A 299 18.09 -6.82 15.46
C TYR A 299 18.98 -7.95 16.00
N THR A 300 18.40 -9.13 16.26
CA THR A 300 19.17 -10.30 16.73
C THR A 300 20.23 -10.71 15.73
N PHE A 301 19.90 -10.69 14.43
CA PHE A 301 20.86 -11.02 13.39
C PHE A 301 21.98 -9.97 13.30
N LEU A 302 21.65 -8.68 13.39
CA LEU A 302 22.63 -7.60 13.42
C LEU A 302 23.55 -7.72 14.63
N MET A 303 23.01 -7.95 15.83
CA MET A 303 23.81 -8.14 17.05
C MET A 303 24.71 -9.37 16.95
N LEU A 304 24.23 -10.46 16.34
CA LEU A 304 25.05 -11.63 16.07
C LEU A 304 26.20 -11.29 15.11
N LEU A 305 25.95 -10.51 14.05
CA LEU A 305 26.99 -10.06 13.13
C LEU A 305 28.02 -9.17 13.81
N ILE A 306 27.59 -8.22 14.65
CA ILE A 306 28.50 -7.32 15.37
C ILE A 306 29.41 -8.14 16.29
N ASN A 307 28.84 -9.02 17.12
CA ASN A 307 29.63 -9.89 18.01
C ASN A 307 30.51 -10.91 17.27
N PHE A 308 30.26 -11.15 15.98
CA PHE A 308 31.09 -12.04 15.16
C PHE A 308 32.23 -11.28 14.46
N LEU A 309 32.09 -9.96 14.32
CA LEU A 309 33.08 -9.07 13.71
C LEU A 309 34.02 -8.42 14.73
N GLU A 310 33.65 -8.44 16.02
CA GLU A 310 34.54 -8.21 17.17
C GLU A 310 35.34 -9.47 17.52
#